data_AF-A0A183G4W8-F1
#
_entry.id   AF-A0A183G4W8-F1
#
_cell.length_a   1.000
_cell.length_b   1.000
_cell.length_c   1.000
_cell.angle_alpha   90.00
_cell.angle_beta   90.00
_cell.angle_gamma   90.00
#
_symmetry.space_group_name_H-M   'P 1'
#
loop_
_entity.id
_entity.type
_entity.pdbx_description
1 polymer ?
#
loop_
_entity_poly.entity_id
_entity_poly.type
_entity_poly.pdbx_seq_one_letter_code
_entity_poly.pdbx_strand_id
1 'polypeptide(L)'
;MTSSLSTRQGILTRAGNRLSSILKDQSELVDLHLDASTEGAEHRESIKDPLIRIRKAKTAIRIEVNKREDALNKYNSAVDRLDEETPSISEILQRAEAHTDTAQGLLDNAYSAMTTLSKL
;
A
#
# COMPACT_ATOMS: atom_id res chain seq x y z
N MET A 1 -4.01 18.03 -22.14
CA MET A 1 -3.26 16.81 -21.72
C MET A 1 -3.14 16.67 -20.19
N THR A 2 -3.25 17.73 -19.40
CA THR A 2 -3.14 17.74 -17.92
C THR A 2 -4.24 16.97 -17.17
N SER A 3 -5.43 16.81 -17.77
CA SER A 3 -6.55 16.09 -17.14
C SER A 3 -6.26 14.60 -16.92
N SER A 4 -5.46 13.97 -17.80
CA SER A 4 -5.10 12.55 -17.65
C SER A 4 -4.12 12.34 -16.49
N LEU A 5 -3.11 13.20 -16.36
CA LEU A 5 -2.11 13.12 -15.29
C LEU A 5 -2.75 13.36 -13.92
N SER A 6 -3.57 14.42 -13.80
CA SER A 6 -4.28 14.74 -12.56
C SER A 6 -5.23 13.60 -12.13
N THR A 7 -5.93 12.98 -13.10
CA THR A 7 -6.78 11.81 -12.82
C THR A 7 -5.97 10.63 -12.29
N ARG A 8 -4.82 10.33 -12.91
CA ARG A 8 -3.93 9.23 -12.49
C ARG A 8 -3.31 9.50 -11.12
N GLN A 9 -2.91 10.73 -10.84
CA GLN A 9 -2.45 11.16 -9.52
C GLN A 9 -3.53 10.93 -8.46
N GLY A 10 -4.77 11.33 -8.74
CA GLY A 10 -5.90 11.09 -7.83
C GLY A 10 -6.16 9.60 -7.57
N ILE A 11 -6.01 8.74 -8.58
CA ILE A 11 -6.13 7.28 -8.42
C ILE A 11 -4.98 6.74 -7.54
N LEU A 12 -3.73 7.16 -7.81
CA LEU A 12 -2.56 6.76 -7.04
C LEU A 12 -2.70 7.15 -5.56
N THR A 13 -3.15 8.37 -5.28
CA THR A 13 -3.40 8.83 -3.91
C THR A 13 -4.46 7.99 -3.20
N ARG A 14 -5.59 7.69 -3.87
CA ARG A 14 -6.65 6.86 -3.27
C ARG A 14 -6.19 5.42 -3.02
N ALA A 15 -5.46 4.82 -3.97
CA ALA A 15 -4.86 3.50 -3.78
C ALA A 15 -3.89 3.50 -2.59
N GLY A 16 -3.10 4.58 -2.46
CA GLY A 16 -2.20 4.73 -1.33
C GLY A 16 -2.87 4.86 0.02
N ASN A 17 -3.93 5.68 0.12
CA ASN A 17 -4.68 5.83 1.36
C ASN A 17 -5.34 4.50 1.80
N ARG A 18 -5.86 3.73 0.84
CA ARG A 18 -6.43 2.39 1.11
C ARG A 18 -5.38 1.43 1.64
N LEU A 19 -4.23 1.34 0.97
CA LEU A 19 -3.13 0.48 1.40
C LEU A 19 -2.62 0.90 2.79
N SER A 20 -2.49 2.20 3.05
CA SER A 20 -2.07 2.71 4.36
C SER A 20 -3.03 2.34 5.49
N SER A 21 -4.35 2.42 5.23
CA SER A 21 -5.36 2.00 6.21
C SER A 21 -5.24 0.51 6.54
N ILE A 22 -5.10 -0.33 5.51
CA ILE A 22 -4.97 -1.79 5.69
C ILE A 22 -3.72 -2.14 6.48
N LEU A 23 -2.60 -1.44 6.24
CA LEU A 23 -1.36 -1.64 6.98
C LEU A 23 -1.51 -1.25 8.45
N LYS A 24 -2.25 -0.16 8.74
CA LYS A 24 -2.55 0.23 10.12
C LYS A 24 -3.41 -0.81 10.83
N ASP A 25 -4.52 -1.22 10.21
CA ASP A 25 -5.43 -2.24 10.75
C ASP A 25 -4.69 -3.57 10.98
N GLN A 26 -3.71 -3.89 10.12
CA GLN A 26 -2.87 -5.06 10.25
C GLN A 26 -1.90 -4.96 11.44
N SER A 27 -1.30 -3.81 11.69
CA SER A 27 -0.41 -3.62 12.86
C SER A 27 -1.18 -3.92 14.14
N GLU A 28 -2.38 -3.37 14.27
CA GLU A 28 -3.26 -3.59 15.43
C GLU A 28 -3.63 -5.08 15.60
N LEU A 29 -3.85 -5.81 14.49
CA LEU A 29 -4.09 -7.26 14.54
C LEU A 29 -2.88 -8.08 14.98
N VAL A 30 -1.67 -7.64 14.66
CA VAL A 30 -0.43 -8.33 15.08
C VAL A 30 -0.17 -8.08 16.57
N ASP A 31 -0.36 -6.85 17.03
CA ASP A 31 -0.21 -6.52 18.45
C ASP A 31 -1.19 -7.35 19.31
N LEU A 32 -2.46 -7.43 18.89
CA LEU A 32 -3.46 -8.29 19.55
C LEU A 32 -3.10 -9.78 19.54
N HIS A 33 -2.48 -10.28 18.46
CA HIS A 33 -2.06 -11.68 18.39
C HIS A 33 -0.87 -11.96 19.33
N LEU A 34 0.09 -11.05 19.44
CA LEU A 34 1.22 -11.18 20.34
C LEU A 34 0.77 -11.19 21.80
N ASP A 35 -0.15 -10.28 22.17
CA ASP A 35 -0.73 -10.24 23.53
C ASP A 35 -1.47 -11.55 23.86
N ALA A 36 -2.33 -12.04 22.96
CA ALA A 36 -3.06 -13.29 23.15
C ALA A 36 -2.16 -14.54 23.22
N SER A 37 -0.96 -14.49 22.65
CA SER A 37 0.02 -15.59 22.71
C SER A 37 0.75 -15.65 24.06
N THR A 38 0.77 -14.55 24.81
CA THR A 38 1.39 -14.49 26.15
C THR A 38 0.47 -14.98 27.28
N GLU A 39 -0.85 -14.98 27.06
CA GLU A 39 -1.84 -15.55 27.98
C GLU A 39 -2.04 -17.06 27.66
N GLY A 40 -1.91 -17.92 28.67
CA GLY A 40 -1.65 -19.36 28.53
C GLY A 40 -2.69 -20.23 27.78
N ALA A 41 -2.33 -21.52 27.68
CA ALA A 41 -2.82 -22.58 26.77
C ALA A 41 -4.35 -22.87 26.68
N GLU A 42 -5.23 -22.11 27.31
CA GLU A 42 -6.69 -22.32 27.26
C GLU A 42 -7.35 -21.76 25.98
N HIS A 43 -6.60 -21.03 25.16
CA HIS A 43 -7.11 -20.31 23.99
C HIS A 43 -6.90 -20.99 22.62
N ARG A 44 -6.49 -22.27 22.55
CA ARG A 44 -6.21 -22.95 21.25
C ARG A 44 -7.37 -22.96 20.25
N GLU A 45 -8.63 -22.83 20.70
CA GLU A 45 -9.77 -22.61 19.79
C GLU A 45 -9.94 -21.14 19.35
N SER A 46 -9.52 -20.16 20.16
CA SER A 46 -9.61 -18.73 19.83
C SER A 46 -8.53 -18.26 18.85
N ILE A 47 -7.42 -19.01 18.68
CA ILE A 47 -6.32 -18.69 17.73
C ILE A 47 -6.75 -18.85 16.26
N LYS A 48 -7.82 -19.62 15.97
CA LYS A 48 -8.32 -19.79 14.60
C LYS A 48 -8.80 -18.47 13.99
N ASP A 49 -9.42 -17.61 14.80
CA ASP A 49 -9.94 -16.32 14.35
C ASP A 49 -8.83 -15.32 13.97
N PRO A 50 -7.78 -15.11 14.79
CA PRO A 50 -6.58 -14.36 14.42
C PRO A 50 -5.91 -14.88 13.15
N LEU A 51 -5.72 -16.21 13.00
CA LEU A 51 -5.09 -16.76 11.80
C LEU A 51 -5.92 -16.53 10.52
N ILE A 52 -7.25 -16.62 10.61
CA ILE A 52 -8.14 -16.28 9.49
C ILE A 52 -8.05 -14.78 9.18
N ARG A 53 -8.01 -13.91 10.19
CA ARG A 53 -7.83 -12.46 10.02
C ARG A 53 -6.48 -12.12 9.39
N ILE A 54 -5.40 -12.77 9.81
CA ILE A 54 -4.06 -12.62 9.22
C ILE A 54 -4.06 -13.03 7.74
N ARG A 55 -4.67 -14.16 7.39
CA ARG A 55 -4.80 -14.60 5.98
C ARG A 55 -5.61 -13.63 5.13
N LYS A 56 -6.71 -13.09 5.68
CA LYS A 56 -7.51 -12.05 5.03
C LYS A 56 -6.72 -10.76 4.84
N ALA A 57 -5.99 -10.31 5.87
CA ALA A 57 -5.14 -9.13 5.81
C ALA A 57 -4.03 -9.30 4.75
N LYS A 58 -3.33 -10.43 4.73
CA LYS A 58 -2.32 -10.74 3.69
C LYS A 58 -2.91 -10.69 2.28
N THR A 59 -4.12 -11.23 2.09
CA THR A 59 -4.80 -11.18 0.80
C THR A 59 -5.19 -9.75 0.41
N ALA A 60 -5.72 -8.97 1.35
CA ALA A 60 -6.09 -7.58 1.15
C ALA A 60 -4.86 -6.70 0.79
N ILE A 61 -3.76 -6.85 1.54
CA ILE A 61 -2.50 -6.16 1.26
C ILE A 61 -2.03 -6.48 -0.16
N ARG A 62 -1.97 -7.77 -0.54
CA ARG A 62 -1.54 -8.18 -1.88
C ARG A 62 -2.41 -7.59 -2.99
N ILE A 63 -3.74 -7.57 -2.81
CA ILE A 63 -4.65 -6.98 -3.80
C ILE A 63 -4.38 -5.48 -3.95
N GLU A 64 -4.21 -4.76 -2.84
CA GLU A 64 -4.01 -3.30 -2.91
C GLU A 64 -2.58 -2.92 -3.34
N VAL A 65 -1.57 -3.75 -3.04
CA VAL A 65 -0.21 -3.64 -3.63
C VAL A 65 -0.30 -3.71 -5.15
N ASN A 66 -0.92 -4.75 -5.70
CA ASN A 66 -1.04 -4.90 -7.16
C ASN A 66 -1.79 -3.71 -7.79
N LYS A 67 -2.86 -3.22 -7.16
CA LYS A 67 -3.60 -2.03 -7.64
C LYS A 67 -2.74 -0.77 -7.59
N ARG A 68 -1.92 -0.62 -6.55
CA ARG A 68 -1.05 0.54 -6.41
C ARG A 68 0.10 0.50 -7.41
N GLU A 69 0.70 -0.66 -7.65
CA GLU A 69 1.73 -0.84 -8.69
C GLU A 69 1.18 -0.53 -10.08
N ASP A 70 -0.01 -1.03 -10.42
CA ASP A 70 -0.68 -0.69 -11.68
C ASP A 70 -0.97 0.82 -11.80
N ALA A 71 -1.44 1.45 -10.72
CA ALA A 71 -1.68 2.90 -10.69
C ALA A 71 -0.39 3.71 -10.84
N LEU A 72 0.70 3.28 -10.19
CA LEU A 72 2.01 3.93 -10.27
C LEU A 72 2.61 3.79 -11.66
N ASN A 73 2.56 2.60 -12.26
CA ASN A 73 3.01 2.37 -13.63
C ASN A 73 2.25 3.26 -14.63
N LYS A 74 0.93 3.37 -14.47
CA LYS A 74 0.11 4.28 -15.28
C LYS A 74 0.48 5.73 -15.05
N TYR A 75 0.75 6.14 -13.81
CA TYR A 75 1.17 7.50 -13.49
C TYR A 75 2.50 7.83 -14.16
N ASN A 76 3.53 6.99 -13.97
CA ASN A 76 4.85 7.16 -14.59
C ASN A 76 4.76 7.19 -16.11
N SER A 77 4.00 6.27 -16.73
CA SER A 77 3.76 6.29 -18.17
C SER A 77 3.04 7.55 -18.67
N ALA A 78 2.29 8.27 -17.83
CA ALA A 78 1.73 9.57 -18.20
C ALA A 78 2.77 10.69 -18.07
N VAL A 79 3.64 10.61 -17.07
CA VAL A 79 4.74 11.55 -16.85
C VAL A 79 5.74 11.47 -18.01
N ASP A 80 6.12 10.26 -18.42
CA ASP A 80 7.04 10.01 -19.54
C ASP A 80 6.51 10.51 -20.90
N ARG A 81 5.19 10.72 -21.01
CA ARG A 81 4.52 11.22 -22.23
C ARG A 81 4.23 12.71 -22.18
N LEU A 82 4.71 13.42 -21.16
CA LEU A 82 4.61 14.87 -21.13
C LEU A 82 5.47 15.46 -22.24
N ASP A 83 4.89 16.42 -22.96
CA ASP A 83 5.58 17.19 -23.98
C ASP A 83 6.60 18.11 -23.31
N GLU A 84 7.83 18.18 -23.84
CA GLU A 84 8.90 19.07 -23.37
C GLU A 84 8.47 20.55 -23.41
N GLU A 85 7.55 20.91 -24.31
CA GLU A 85 6.98 22.25 -24.40
C GLU A 85 5.87 22.53 -23.36
N THR A 86 5.54 21.54 -22.50
CA THR A 86 4.53 21.71 -21.45
C THR A 86 4.94 22.85 -20.51
N PRO A 87 4.09 23.88 -20.32
CA PRO A 87 4.38 24.93 -19.35
C PRO A 87 4.60 24.35 -17.96
N SER A 88 5.67 24.77 -17.29
CA SER A 88 6.04 24.29 -15.96
C SER A 88 6.41 22.80 -15.89
N ILE A 89 6.90 22.21 -17.00
CA ILE A 89 7.29 20.78 -17.03
C ILE A 89 8.24 20.40 -15.90
N SER A 90 9.23 21.23 -15.59
CA SER A 90 10.19 20.97 -14.50
C SER A 90 9.49 20.82 -13.13
N GLU A 91 8.52 21.69 -12.82
CA GLU A 91 7.74 21.59 -11.58
C GLU A 91 6.78 20.39 -11.57
N ILE A 92 6.27 19.99 -12.74
CA ILE A 92 5.42 18.81 -12.87
C ILE A 92 6.26 17.54 -12.63
N LEU A 93 7.45 17.47 -13.21
CA LEU A 93 8.39 16.35 -13.03
C LEU A 93 8.85 16.24 -11.57
N GLN A 94 9.20 17.36 -10.92
CA GLN A 94 9.59 17.35 -9.51
C GLN A 94 8.46 16.85 -8.59
N ARG A 95 7.21 17.27 -8.85
CA ARG A 95 6.05 16.75 -8.12
C ARG A 95 5.80 15.28 -8.41
N ALA A 96 6.01 14.86 -9.66
CA ALA A 96 5.84 13.47 -10.04
C ALA A 96 6.85 12.55 -9.34
N GLU A 97 8.11 12.97 -9.26
CA GLU A 97 9.16 12.28 -8.51
C GLU A 97 8.77 12.09 -7.04
N ALA A 98 8.36 13.17 -6.35
CA ALA A 98 7.92 13.09 -4.95
C ALA A 98 6.72 12.15 -4.75
N HIS A 99 5.77 12.13 -5.70
CA HIS A 99 4.63 11.21 -5.66
C HIS A 99 5.04 9.75 -5.87
N THR A 100 6.00 9.51 -6.77
CA THR A 100 6.58 8.18 -7.03
C THR A 100 7.35 7.68 -5.83
N ASP A 101 8.20 8.50 -5.20
CA ASP A 101 8.93 8.14 -3.99
C ASP A 101 8.00 7.78 -2.84
N THR A 102 6.98 8.61 -2.62
CA THR A 102 5.95 8.33 -1.61
C THR A 102 5.21 7.02 -1.89
N ALA A 103 4.96 6.72 -3.18
CA ALA A 103 4.31 5.48 -3.57
C ALA A 103 5.19 4.27 -3.37
N GLN A 104 6.47 4.37 -3.71
CA GLN A 104 7.45 3.31 -3.53
C GLN A 104 7.66 3.01 -2.04
N GLY A 105 7.82 4.03 -1.20
CA GLY A 105 7.96 3.84 0.24
C GLY A 105 6.78 3.10 0.89
N LEU A 106 5.54 3.33 0.43
CA LEU A 106 4.41 2.55 0.95
C LEU A 106 4.37 1.11 0.42
N LEU A 107 4.83 0.86 -0.81
CA LEU A 107 4.98 -0.49 -1.34
C LEU A 107 6.02 -1.27 -0.52
N ASP A 108 7.14 -0.65 -0.21
CA ASP A 108 8.20 -1.26 0.61
C ASP A 108 7.68 -1.62 2.02
N ASN A 109 6.88 -0.73 2.62
CA ASN A 109 6.20 -1.00 3.89
C ASN A 109 5.20 -2.16 3.78
N ALA A 110 4.45 -2.23 2.68
CA ALA A 110 3.50 -3.32 2.45
C ALA A 110 4.19 -4.69 2.25
N TYR A 111 5.31 -4.72 1.53
CA TYR A 111 6.14 -5.92 1.39
C TYR A 111 6.75 -6.35 2.71
N SER A 112 7.18 -5.40 3.54
CA SER A 112 7.66 -5.65 4.90
C SER A 112 6.55 -6.25 5.78
N ALA A 113 5.35 -5.67 5.77
CA ALA A 113 4.19 -6.19 6.48
C ALA A 113 3.80 -7.60 6.04
N MET A 114 3.79 -7.87 4.73
CA MET A 114 3.53 -9.22 4.21
C MET A 114 4.58 -10.23 4.66
N THR A 115 5.84 -9.82 4.72
CA THR A 115 6.94 -10.65 5.25
C THR A 115 6.70 -10.99 6.72
N THR A 116 6.34 -10.00 7.54
CA THR A 116 6.02 -10.17 8.96
C THR A 116 4.83 -11.12 9.16
N LEU A 117 3.72 -10.88 8.45
CA LEU A 117 2.53 -11.75 8.51
C LEU A 117 2.79 -13.18 8.04
N SER A 118 3.83 -13.42 7.25
CA SER A 118 4.18 -14.77 6.78
C SER A 118 4.99 -15.56 7.81
N LYS A 119 5.48 -14.91 8.87
CA LYS A 119 6.23 -15.51 9.98
C LYS A 119 5.33 -15.85 11.19
N LEU A 120 4.07 -15.40 11.17
CA LEU A 120 3.02 -15.70 12.13
C LEU A 120 2.22 -16.93 11.68
#